data_AF-A0A549SHA9-F1
#
_entry.id   AF-A0A549SHA9-F1
#
_cell.length_a   1.000
_cell.length_b   1.000
_cell.length_c   1.000
_cell.angle_alpha   90.00
_cell.angle_beta   90.00
_cell.angle_gamma   90.00
#
_symmetry.space_group_name_H-M   'P 1'
#
loop_
_entity.id
_entity.type
_entity.pdbx_description
1 polymer ?
#
loop_
_entity_poly.entity_id
_entity_poly.type
_entity_poly.pdbx_seq_one_letter_code
_entity_poly.pdbx_strand_id
1 'polypeptide(L)' 'MSIYTITLKNCAFYARHGVLKEESVLGQRFFVDAELDV' A
#
# COMPACT_ATOMS: atom_id res chain seq x y z
N MET A 1 28.14 7.99 -7.85
CA MET A 1 26.98 7.23 -8.38
C MET A 1 25.74 7.97 -7.94
N SER A 2 24.95 8.53 -8.84
CA SER A 2 23.61 8.99 -8.45
C SER A 2 22.71 7.77 -8.37
N ILE A 3 22.11 7.56 -7.22
CA ILE A 3 21.01 6.61 -7.04
C ILE A 3 19.79 7.27 -7.68
N TYR A 4 19.08 6.55 -8.54
CA TYR A 4 17.82 7.04 -9.09
C TYR A 4 16.68 6.52 -8.23
N THR A 5 15.74 7.37 -7.86
CA THR A 5 14.60 6.96 -7.03
C THR A 5 13.33 6.92 -7.87
N ILE A 6 12.68 5.76 -7.91
CA ILE A 6 11.36 5.54 -8.50
C ILE A 6 10.33 5.68 -7.39
N THR A 7 9.37 6.57 -7.57
CA THR A 7 8.28 6.79 -6.60
C THR A 7 6.95 6.28 -7.14
N LEU A 8 6.28 5.41 -6.39
CA LEU A 8 4.90 5.00 -6.58
C LEU A 8 4.05 5.76 -5.56
N LYS A 9 3.11 6.57 -6.04
CA LYS A 9 2.26 7.40 -5.17
C LYS A 9 0.81 6.94 -5.20
N ASN A 10 0.19 6.90 -4.02
CA ASN A 10 -1.23 6.67 -3.80
C ASN A 10 -1.78 5.37 -4.46
N CYS A 11 -1.02 4.28 -4.41
CA CYS A 11 -1.45 3.00 -4.95
C CYS A 11 -2.59 2.42 -4.10
N ALA A 12 -3.77 2.28 -4.70
CA ALA A 12 -4.97 1.79 -4.01
C ALA A 12 -5.11 0.27 -4.14
N PHE A 13 -5.20 -0.42 -3.01
CA PHE A 13 -5.41 -1.86 -2.91
C PHE A 13 -6.66 -2.17 -2.08
N TYR A 14 -7.39 -3.20 -2.46
CA TYR A 14 -8.51 -3.70 -1.65
C TYR A 14 -8.06 -4.95 -0.91
N ALA A 15 -8.07 -4.91 0.43
CA ALA A 15 -7.62 -6.02 1.25
C ALA A 15 -8.52 -6.21 2.48
N ARG A 16 -8.48 -7.42 3.02
CA ARG A 16 -9.17 -7.83 4.26
C ARG A 16 -8.18 -7.92 5.42
N HIS A 17 -7.32 -6.91 5.49
CA HIS A 17 -6.35 -6.78 6.57
C HIS A 17 -6.96 -5.91 7.68
N GLY A 18 -6.87 -6.36 8.91
CA GLY A 18 -7.46 -5.69 10.06
C GLY A 18 -7.57 -6.62 11.26
N VAL A 19 -7.56 -6.06 12.47
CA VAL A 19 -7.60 -6.82 13.73
C VAL A 19 -9.04 -7.23 14.06
N LEU A 20 -10.02 -6.42 13.64
CA LEU A 20 -11.43 -6.66 13.90
C LEU A 20 -12.00 -7.67 12.90
N LYS A 21 -12.98 -8.44 13.38
CA LYS A 21 -13.66 -9.46 12.56
C LYS A 21 -14.38 -8.82 11.37
N GLU A 22 -14.95 -7.64 11.56
CA GLU A 22 -15.63 -6.86 10.53
C GLU A 22 -14.67 -6.40 9.42
N GLU A 23 -13.43 -6.05 9.73
CA GLU A 23 -12.42 -5.67 8.72
C GLU A 23 -12.06 -6.86 7.83
N SER A 24 -12.02 -8.07 8.41
CA SER A 24 -11.75 -9.31 7.68
C SER A 24 -12.92 -9.75 6.79
N VAL A 25 -14.15 -9.35 7.10
CA VAL A 25 -15.36 -9.71 6.35
C VAL A 25 -15.70 -8.66 5.29
N LEU A 26 -15.75 -7.38 5.69
CA LEU A 26 -16.14 -6.26 4.84
C LEU A 26 -14.99 -5.79 3.94
N GLY A 27 -13.75 -5.96 4.38
CA GLY A 27 -12.57 -5.43 3.68
C GLY A 27 -12.52 -3.90 3.65
N GLN A 28 -11.36 -3.35 3.33
CA GLN A 28 -11.16 -1.91 3.22
C GLN A 28 -10.15 -1.56 2.13
N ARG A 29 -10.14 -0.29 1.72
CA ARG A 29 -9.17 0.25 0.76
C ARG A 29 -7.93 0.72 1.51
N PHE A 30 -6.78 0.25 1.06
CA PHE A 30 -5.46 0.65 1.53
C PHE A 30 -4.78 1.48 0.46
N PHE A 31 -4.15 2.57 0.88
CA PHE A 31 -3.32 3.40 0.01
C PHE A 31 -1.87 3.21 0.42
N VAL A 32 -1.02 2.92 -0.54
CA VAL A 32 0.41 2.67 -0.31
C VAL A 32 1.22 3.61 -1.19
N ASP A 33 2.17 4.28 -0.57
CA ASP A 33 3.25 4.98 -1.25
C ASP A 33 4.52 4.12 -1.13
N ALA A 34 5.28 3.99 -2.21
CA ALA A 34 6.53 3.24 -2.22
C ALA A 34 7.63 4.02 -2.95
N GLU A 35 8.86 3.90 -2.45
CA GLU A 35 10.05 4.51 -3.02
C GLU A 35 11.08 3.40 -3.23
N LEU A 36 11.64 3.32 -4.43
CA LEU A 36 12.61 2.31 -4.83
C LEU A 36 13.85 2.99 -5.38
N ASP A 37 14.99 2.65 -4.81
CA ASP A 37 16.31 3.09 -5.27
C ASP A 37 16.86 2.11 -6.31
N VAL A 38 17.30 2.63 -7.46
CA VAL A 38 17.86 1.87 -8.60
C VAL A 38 19.24 2.38 -9.04
#